data_AF-A0A6I3UY17-F1
#
_entry.id   AF-A0A6I3UY17-F1
#
_cell.length_a   1.000
_cell.length_b   1.000
_cell.length_c   1.000
_cell.angle_alpha   90.00
_cell.angle_beta   90.00
_cell.angle_gamma   90.00
#
_symmetry.space_group_name_H-M   'P 1'
#
loop_
_entity.id
_entity.type
_entity.pdbx_description
1 polymer ?
#
loop_
_entity_poly.entity_id
_entity_poly.type
_entity_poly.pdbx_seq_one_letter_code
_entity_poly.pdbx_strand_id
1 'polypeptide(L)'
;IKDLSGINGVLRPGIVHRIDKDTSGLLMIAKNDEAHLALAQELKDKKSLRKYWAIVHGNLPNDRGVIEAPIGRSEKDRKKQAVTAKG
;
A
#
# COMPACT_ATOMS: atom_id res chain seq x y z
N ILE A 1 -19.79 -5.88 -12.12
CA ILE A 1 -19.60 -6.64 -10.86
C ILE A 1 -20.70 -6.15 -9.91
N LYS A 2 -21.58 -7.03 -9.41
CA LYS A 2 -22.77 -6.61 -8.64
C LYS A 2 -22.53 -6.43 -7.13
N ASP A 3 -21.43 -6.98 -6.60
CA ASP A 3 -21.20 -7.09 -5.15
C ASP A 3 -19.87 -6.48 -4.70
N LEU A 4 -19.52 -5.32 -5.26
CA LEU A 4 -18.38 -4.51 -4.82
C LEU A 4 -18.84 -3.09 -4.52
N SER A 5 -18.10 -2.42 -3.62
CA SER A 5 -18.33 -1.00 -3.36
C SER A 5 -18.20 -0.16 -4.64
N GLY A 6 -19.12 0.80 -4.80
CA GLY A 6 -19.09 1.77 -5.89
C GLY A 6 -18.19 2.99 -5.62
N ILE A 7 -17.69 3.13 -4.39
CA ILE A 7 -16.73 4.16 -4.00
C ILE A 7 -15.45 3.97 -4.83
N ASN A 8 -14.88 5.08 -5.33
CA ASN A 8 -13.83 5.16 -6.37
C ASN A 8 -14.32 4.91 -7.82
N GLY A 9 -15.63 4.86 -8.02
CA GLY A 9 -16.25 4.78 -9.35
C GLY A 9 -16.06 3.43 -10.03
N VAL A 10 -16.52 3.36 -11.29
CA VAL A 10 -16.57 2.10 -12.07
C VAL A 10 -15.18 1.53 -12.38
N LEU A 11 -14.14 2.36 -12.38
CA LEU A 11 -12.79 1.94 -12.78
C LEU A 11 -12.10 1.08 -11.72
N ARG A 12 -12.41 1.26 -10.43
CA ARG A 12 -11.74 0.58 -9.29
C ARG A 12 -12.70 0.23 -8.15
N PRO A 13 -13.81 -0.47 -8.42
CA PRO A 13 -14.80 -0.79 -7.41
C PRO A 13 -14.19 -1.67 -6.31
N GLY A 14 -14.50 -1.36 -5.06
CA GLY A 14 -14.01 -2.12 -3.89
C GLY A 14 -12.52 -1.97 -3.55
N ILE A 15 -11.71 -1.27 -4.36
CA ILE A 15 -10.27 -1.14 -4.09
C ILE A 15 -10.05 -0.12 -2.98
N VAL A 16 -9.55 -0.60 -1.82
CA VAL A 16 -9.20 0.24 -0.65
C VAL A 16 -7.68 0.40 -0.47
N HIS A 17 -6.89 -0.50 -1.03
CA HIS A 17 -5.42 -0.38 -1.08
C HIS A 17 -4.87 -1.06 -2.34
N ARG A 18 -3.57 -0.88 -2.61
CA ARG A 18 -2.90 -1.48 -3.76
C ARG A 18 -1.55 -2.08 -3.40
N ILE A 19 -1.05 -2.92 -4.27
CA ILE A 19 0.35 -3.39 -4.32
C ILE A 19 0.95 -3.00 -5.68
N ASP A 20 2.26 -3.08 -5.81
CA ASP A 20 2.93 -2.81 -7.09
C ASP A 20 2.70 -3.94 -8.08
N LYS A 21 2.82 -3.63 -9.38
CA LYS A 21 2.43 -4.51 -10.49
C LYS A 21 3.08 -5.90 -10.40
N ASP A 22 4.36 -5.93 -10.09
CA ASP A 22 5.16 -7.16 -10.06
C ASP A 22 5.37 -7.66 -8.62
N THR A 23 4.55 -7.21 -7.68
CA THR A 23 4.51 -7.70 -6.29
C THR A 23 3.35 -8.67 -6.14
N SER A 24 3.66 -9.92 -5.76
CA SER A 24 2.64 -10.88 -5.35
C SER A 24 2.15 -10.62 -3.93
N GLY A 25 0.92 -11.00 -3.60
CA GLY A 25 0.47 -11.04 -2.22
C GLY A 25 -1.03 -10.87 -2.04
N LEU A 26 -1.40 -10.55 -0.81
CA LEU A 26 -2.78 -10.37 -0.39
C LEU A 26 -3.29 -8.97 -0.77
N LEU A 27 -4.52 -8.91 -1.27
CA LEU A 27 -5.27 -7.69 -1.50
C LEU A 27 -6.63 -7.77 -0.80
N MET A 28 -7.00 -6.70 -0.11
CA MET A 28 -8.29 -6.54 0.53
C MET A 28 -9.20 -5.72 -0.37
N ILE A 29 -10.41 -6.24 -0.62
CA ILE A 29 -11.38 -5.65 -1.55
C ILE A 29 -12.74 -5.55 -0.85
N ALA A 30 -13.32 -4.36 -0.84
CA ALA A 30 -14.59 -4.08 -0.19
C ALA A 30 -15.78 -4.51 -1.05
N LYS A 31 -16.64 -5.38 -0.49
CA LYS A 31 -17.83 -5.90 -1.16
C LYS A 31 -19.02 -4.93 -1.17
N ASN A 32 -19.02 -3.93 -0.30
CA ASN A 32 -20.07 -2.91 -0.24
C ASN A 32 -19.49 -1.62 0.34
N ASP A 33 -20.26 -0.53 0.26
CA ASP A 33 -19.79 0.80 0.62
C ASP A 33 -19.53 0.96 2.12
N GLU A 34 -20.30 0.29 2.98
CA GLU A 34 -20.08 0.28 4.42
C GLU A 34 -18.70 -0.32 4.77
N ALA A 35 -18.41 -1.51 4.24
CA ALA A 35 -17.11 -2.15 4.41
C ALA A 35 -15.99 -1.29 3.82
N HIS A 36 -16.21 -0.63 2.69
CA HIS A 36 -15.20 0.24 2.09
C HIS A 36 -14.81 1.37 3.03
N LEU A 37 -15.79 2.08 3.58
CA LEU A 37 -15.56 3.19 4.51
C LEU A 37 -14.83 2.71 5.77
N ALA A 38 -15.25 1.59 6.35
CA ALA A 38 -14.60 1.00 7.51
C ALA A 38 -13.14 0.62 7.23
N LEU A 39 -12.87 -0.09 6.14
CA LEU A 39 -11.54 -0.52 5.75
C LEU A 39 -10.62 0.65 5.39
N ALA A 40 -11.15 1.66 4.70
CA ALA A 40 -10.40 2.88 4.39
C ALA A 40 -10.00 3.64 5.67
N GLN A 41 -10.89 3.69 6.66
CA GLN A 41 -10.60 4.30 7.95
C GLN A 41 -9.53 3.51 8.74
N GLU A 42 -9.59 2.17 8.77
CA GLU A 42 -8.54 1.36 9.41
C GLU A 42 -7.16 1.53 8.75
N LEU A 43 -7.12 1.67 7.42
CA LEU A 43 -5.89 1.94 6.68
C LEU A 43 -5.32 3.32 7.01
N LYS A 44 -6.19 4.34 7.10
CA LYS A 44 -5.82 5.70 7.51
C LYS A 44 -5.25 5.72 8.94
N ASP A 45 -5.86 4.97 9.85
CA ASP A 45 -5.45 4.85 11.25
C ASP A 45 -4.24 3.90 11.45
N LYS A 46 -3.70 3.31 10.37
CA LYS A 46 -2.58 2.36 10.39
C LYS A 46 -2.81 1.12 11.27
N LYS A 47 -4.07 0.69 11.46
CA LYS A 47 -4.42 -0.52 12.25
C LYS A 47 -4.24 -1.82 11.47
N SER A 48 -4.33 -1.76 10.15
CA SER A 48 -4.19 -2.94 9.28
C SER A 48 -2.72 -3.40 9.19
N LEU A 49 -2.44 -4.56 9.79
CA LEU A 49 -1.13 -5.21 9.74
C LEU A 49 -0.90 -5.83 8.35
N ARG A 50 0.17 -5.38 7.68
CA ARG A 50 0.58 -5.91 6.38
C ARG A 50 2.00 -6.45 6.50
N LYS A 51 2.16 -7.76 6.24
CA LYS A 51 3.44 -8.48 6.34
C LYS A 51 3.83 -8.99 4.96
N TYR A 52 5.11 -8.85 4.64
CA TYR A 52 5.68 -9.27 3.35
C TYR A 52 6.93 -10.10 3.59
N TRP A 53 7.20 -11.00 2.65
CA TRP A 53 8.48 -11.67 2.51
C TRP A 53 9.23 -11.07 1.33
N ALA A 54 10.53 -10.86 1.49
CA ALA A 54 11.40 -10.33 0.44
C ALA A 54 12.76 -11.01 0.51
N ILE A 55 13.38 -11.16 -0.67
CA ILE A 55 14.79 -11.53 -0.80
C ILE A 55 15.55 -10.25 -1.13
N VAL A 56 16.61 -9.97 -0.38
CA VAL A 56 17.42 -8.75 -0.51
C VAL A 56 18.85 -9.08 -0.87
N HIS A 57 19.56 -8.10 -1.42
CA HIS A 57 20.97 -8.23 -1.78
C HIS A 57 21.88 -7.70 -0.66
N GLY A 58 22.94 -8.44 -0.34
CA GLY A 58 23.90 -8.10 0.72
C GLY A 58 23.61 -8.79 2.05
N ASN A 59 24.50 -8.57 3.04
CA ASN A 59 24.31 -9.07 4.40
C ASN A 59 23.86 -7.93 5.31
N LEU A 60 22.73 -8.11 5.99
CA LEU A 60 22.24 -7.12 6.94
C LEU A 60 23.07 -7.22 8.23
N PRO A 61 23.55 -6.09 8.79
CA PRO A 61 24.36 -6.13 10.01
C PRO A 61 23.56 -6.53 11.25
N ASN A 62 22.23 -6.40 11.21
CA ASN A 62 21.32 -6.72 12.30
C ASN A 62 20.15 -7.56 11.78
N ASP A 63 19.66 -8.50 12.59
CA ASP A 63 18.50 -9.35 12.26
C ASP A 63 17.17 -8.59 12.24
N ARG A 64 17.12 -7.41 12.87
CA ARG A 64 15.93 -6.56 13.00
C ARG A 64 16.31 -5.09 12.94
N GLY A 65 15.39 -4.28 12.43
CA GLY A 65 15.52 -2.83 12.40
C GLY A 65 14.22 -2.18 11.93
N VAL A 66 14.16 -0.85 12.08
CA VAL A 66 13.06 -0.02 11.58
C VAL A 66 13.67 1.03 10.65
N ILE A 67 13.07 1.21 9.47
CA ILE A 67 13.43 2.28 8.54
C ILE A 67 12.35 3.36 8.65
N GLU A 68 12.71 4.50 9.25
CA GLU A 68 11.84 5.67 9.36
C GLU A 68 12.43 6.81 8.53
N ALA A 69 11.83 7.09 7.38
CA ALA A 69 12.25 8.18 6.51
C ALA A 69 11.09 8.69 5.65
N PRO A 70 11.01 10.00 5.36
CA PRO A 70 10.00 10.54 4.45
C PRO A 70 10.26 10.06 3.02
N ILE A 71 9.18 9.68 2.33
CA ILE A 71 9.23 9.15 0.96
C ILE A 71 8.43 10.07 0.05
N GLY A 72 9.06 10.50 -1.04
CA GLY A 72 8.43 11.31 -2.07
C GLY A 72 8.88 10.90 -3.47
N ARG A 73 8.30 11.57 -4.48
CA ARG A 73 8.69 11.35 -5.88
C ARG A 73 10.15 11.73 -6.10
N SER A 74 10.88 10.91 -6.84
CA SER A 74 12.25 11.24 -7.24
C SER A 74 12.25 12.44 -8.21
N GLU A 75 13.14 13.40 -7.96
CA GLU A 75 13.34 14.57 -8.86
C GLU A 75 14.03 14.18 -10.18
N LYS A 76 14.81 13.09 -10.17
CA LYS A 76 15.58 12.63 -11.33
C LYS A 76 14.78 11.69 -12.24
N ASP A 77 13.87 10.89 -11.66
CA ASP A 77 13.06 9.94 -12.42
C ASP A 77 11.65 9.86 -11.84
N ARG A 78 10.68 10.44 -12.57
CA ARG A 78 9.27 10.50 -12.15
C ARG A 78 8.64 9.13 -11.90
N LYS A 79 9.18 8.04 -12.46
CA LYS A 79 8.65 6.68 -12.24
C LYS A 79 9.05 6.12 -10.87
N LYS A 80 10.08 6.68 -10.21
CA LYS A 80 10.64 6.18 -8.96
C LYS A 80 10.19 7.00 -7.74
N GLN A 81 10.29 6.37 -6.57
CA GLN A 81 10.22 7.01 -5.25
C GLN A 81 11.64 7.18 -4.71
N ALA A 82 11.84 8.13 -3.79
CA ALA A 82 13.10 8.37 -3.12
C ALA A 82 12.87 8.81 -1.67
N VAL A 83 13.88 8.62 -0.82
CA VAL A 83 13.92 9.27 0.49
C VAL A 83 14.17 10.76 0.28
N THR A 84 13.25 11.60 0.72
CA THR A 84 13.32 13.06 0.53
C THR A 84 12.51 13.78 1.58
N ALA A 85 13.01 14.91 2.08
CA ALA A 85 12.31 15.74 3.05
C ALA A 85 11.04 16.42 2.50
N LYS A 86 10.78 16.32 1.19
CA LYS A 86 9.58 16.86 0.53
C LYS A 86 8.37 15.91 0.56
N GLY A 87 8.54 14.70 1.11
CA GLY A 87 7.52 13.65 1.20
C GLY A 87 6.76 13.61 2.51
#